data_AF-A0A357AIU5-F1
#
_entry.id   AF-A0A357AIU5-F1
#
_cell.length_a   1.000
_cell.length_b   1.000
_cell.length_c   1.000
_cell.angle_alpha   90.00
_cell.angle_beta   90.00
_cell.angle_gamma   90.00
#
_symmetry.space_group_name_H-M   'P 1'
#
loop_
_entity.id
_entity.type
_entity.pdbx_description
1 polymer ?
#
loop_
_entity_poly.entity_id
_entity_poly.type
_entity_poly.pdbx_seq_one_letter_code
_entity_poly.pdbx_strand_id
1 'polypeptide(L)' 'MSLKRAEEVKGYDKLSDTSKAIFKKFLGNFYKRWEYPEKHIPEKVKLVKDKADGEYLRVDFTTMWLHVKNSTTWY' A
#
# COMPACT_ATOMS: atom_id res chain seq x y z
N MET A 1 15.69 12.25 4.16
CA MET A 1 14.36 11.89 4.68
C MET A 1 14.17 10.40 4.52
N SER A 2 13.76 9.68 5.56
CA SER A 2 13.56 8.23 5.47
C SER A 2 12.15 7.93 5.01
N LEU A 3 12.03 7.22 3.89
CA LEU A 3 10.74 6.69 3.42
C LEU A 3 10.16 5.74 4.47
N LYS A 4 8.85 5.85 4.71
CA LYS A 4 8.16 5.03 5.70
C LYS A 4 8.19 3.57 5.28
N ARG A 5 8.60 2.67 6.17
CA ARG A 5 8.60 1.23 5.89
C ARG A 5 7.17 0.70 5.94
N ALA A 6 6.92 -0.36 5.17
CA ALA A 6 5.62 -1.04 5.16
C ALA A 6 5.15 -1.42 6.57
N GLU A 7 6.07 -1.86 7.42
CA GLU A 7 5.84 -2.27 8.82
C GLU A 7 5.39 -1.13 9.73
N GLU A 8 5.73 0.12 9.39
CA GLU A 8 5.34 1.31 10.14
C GLU A 8 3.96 1.83 9.74
N VAL A 9 3.35 1.27 8.69
CA VAL A 9 2.03 1.70 8.19
C VAL A 9 0.92 1.09 9.04
N LYS A 10 0.00 1.93 9.50
CA LYS A 10 -1.09 1.51 10.38
C LYS A 10 -1.95 0.46 9.67
N GLY A 11 -2.11 -0.70 10.31
CA GLY A 11 -2.90 -1.81 9.77
C GLY A 11 -2.09 -2.85 9.00
N TYR A 12 -0.80 -2.61 8.72
CA TYR A 12 0.08 -3.62 8.11
C TYR A 12 0.15 -4.91 8.94
N ASP A 13 0.25 -4.78 10.26
CA ASP A 13 0.32 -5.91 11.17
C ASP A 13 -0.90 -6.85 11.05
N LYS A 14 -2.08 -6.30 10.75
CA LYS A 14 -3.35 -7.03 10.61
C LYS A 14 -3.51 -7.75 9.27
N LEU A 15 -2.60 -7.54 8.33
CA LEU A 15 -2.59 -8.22 7.04
C LEU A 15 -2.05 -9.64 7.18
N SER A 16 -2.54 -10.57 6.36
CA SER A 16 -1.94 -11.90 6.19
C SER A 16 -0.54 -11.79 5.57
N ASP A 17 0.34 -12.77 5.77
CA ASP A 17 1.69 -12.80 5.20
C ASP A 17 1.74 -12.54 3.69
N THR A 18 0.79 -13.11 2.94
CA THR A 18 0.65 -12.87 1.49
C THR A 18 0.39 -11.38 1.18
N SER A 19 -0.56 -10.77 1.90
CA SER A 19 -0.90 -9.35 1.76
C SER A 19 0.25 -8.44 2.21
N LYS A 20 0.97 -8.80 3.28
CA LYS A 20 2.18 -8.10 3.73
C LYS A 20 3.25 -8.09 2.64
N ALA A 21 3.51 -9.23 2.00
CA ALA A 21 4.46 -9.34 0.91
C ALA A 21 4.07 -8.50 -0.32
N ILE A 22 2.78 -8.49 -0.68
CA ILE A 22 2.25 -7.65 -1.77
C ILE A 22 2.45 -6.18 -1.44
N PHE A 23 2.05 -5.74 -0.24
CA PHE A 23 2.16 -4.34 0.18
C PHE A 23 3.61 -3.87 0.22
N LYS A 24 4.53 -4.69 0.74
CA LYS A 24 5.96 -4.36 0.80
C LYS A 24 6.55 -4.16 -0.60
N LYS A 25 6.23 -5.05 -1.56
CA LYS A 25 6.65 -4.90 -2.95
C LYS A 25 5.99 -3.70 -3.63
N PHE A 26 4.70 -3.48 -3.40
CA PHE A 26 3.97 -2.30 -3.87
C PHE A 26 4.64 -1.01 -3.40
N LEU A 27 4.94 -0.85 -2.11
CA LEU A 27 5.59 0.35 -1.56
C LEU A 27 6.93 0.63 -2.26
N GLY A 28 7.75 -0.42 -2.43
CA GLY A 28 9.04 -0.30 -3.09
C GLY A 28 8.91 0.14 -4.56
N ASN A 29 7.95 -0.42 -5.28
CA ASN A 29 7.67 -0.04 -6.67
C ASN A 29 7.07 1.37 -6.77
N PHE A 30 6.15 1.70 -5.87
CA PHE A 30 5.51 3.00 -5.76
C PHE A 30 6.58 4.08 -5.54
N TYR A 31 7.43 3.94 -4.52
CA TYR A 31 8.48 4.93 -4.26
C TYR A 31 9.49 5.09 -5.40
N LYS A 32 9.74 4.04 -6.19
CA LYS A 32 10.58 4.13 -7.40
C LYS A 32 9.89 4.82 -8.57
N ARG A 33 8.55 4.80 -8.62
CA ARG A 33 7.76 5.36 -9.73
C ARG A 33 7.56 6.87 -9.61
N TRP A 34 7.58 7.40 -8.39
CA TRP A 34 7.37 8.82 -8.10
C TRP A 34 8.69 9.58 -8.02
N GLU A 35 8.71 10.80 -8.55
CA GLU A 35 9.88 11.71 -8.48
C GLU A 35 10.12 12.22 -7.05
N TYR A 36 9.05 12.41 -6.25
CA TYR A 36 9.11 12.85 -4.85
C TYR A 36 8.36 11.88 -3.91
N PRO A 37 8.89 10.68 -3.65
CA PRO A 37 8.19 9.66 -2.86
C PRO A 37 7.97 10.06 -1.40
N GLU A 38 8.78 10.97 -0.87
CA GLU A 38 8.63 11.57 0.45
C GLU A 38 7.33 12.38 0.64
N LYS A 39 6.73 12.87 -0.45
CA LYS A 39 5.43 13.56 -0.42
C LYS A 39 4.25 12.59 -0.37
N HIS A 40 4.49 11.31 -0.66
CA HIS A 40 3.46 10.28 -0.74
C HIS A 40 3.64 9.24 0.37
N ILE A 41 3.50 9.69 1.61
CA ILE A 41 3.64 8.82 2.79
C ILE A 41 2.32 8.06 3.03
N PRO A 42 2.36 6.72 3.06
CA PRO A 42 1.21 5.89 3.40
C PRO A 42 0.89 6.02 4.90
N GLU A 43 -0.36 6.34 5.21
CA GLU A 43 -0.83 6.47 6.58
C GLU A 43 -1.40 5.17 7.10
N LYS A 44 -2.19 4.49 6.26
CA LYS A 44 -2.93 3.29 6.63
C LYS A 44 -3.02 2.31 5.47
N VAL A 45 -2.98 1.02 5.80
CA VAL A 45 -3.29 -0.07 4.87
C VAL A 45 -4.34 -0.98 5.48
N LYS A 46 -5.28 -1.44 4.65
CA LYS A 46 -6.27 -2.44 5.04
C LYS A 46 -6.56 -3.39 3.88
N LEU A 47 -6.84 -4.64 4.22
CA LEU A 47 -7.39 -5.60 3.28
C LEU A 47 -8.89 -5.32 3.13
N VAL A 48 -9.34 -5.15 1.89
CA VAL A 48 -10.75 -4.99 1.54
C VAL A 48 -11.15 -6.17 0.67
N LYS A 49 -12.24 -6.81 1.06
CA LYS A 49 -12.87 -7.88 0.28
C LYS A 49 -14.15 -7.32 -0.30
N ASP A 50 -14.11 -6.99 -1.59
CA ASP A 50 -15.28 -6.56 -2.32
C ASP A 50 -15.90 -7.74 -3.07
N LYS A 51 -17.23 -7.82 -3.09
CA LYS A 51 -17.94 -8.93 -3.74
C LYS A 51 -17.87 -8.85 -5.27
N ALA A 52 -17.67 -7.67 -5.84
CA ALA A 52 -17.55 -7.44 -7.28
C ALA A 52 -16.09 -7.41 -7.73
N ASP A 53 -15.20 -6.79 -6.95
CA ASP A 53 -13.79 -6.56 -7.35
C ASP A 53 -12.76 -7.56 -6.76
N GLY A 54 -13.21 -8.42 -5.84
CA GLY A 54 -12.36 -9.41 -5.16
C GLY A 54 -11.61 -8.83 -3.95
N GLU A 55 -10.53 -9.50 -3.55
CA GLU A 55 -9.68 -9.06 -2.45
C GLU A 55 -8.59 -8.09 -2.95
N TYR A 56 -8.47 -6.93 -2.28
CA TYR A 56 -7.46 -5.93 -2.59
C TYR A 56 -6.97 -5.20 -1.34
N LEU A 57 -5.82 -4.54 -1.46
CA LEU A 57 -5.28 -3.69 -0.42
C LEU A 57 -5.67 -2.25 -0.69
N ARG A 58 -6.43 -1.63 0.23
CA ARG A 58 -6.63 -0.19 0.22
C ARG A 58 -5.51 0.46 1.02
N VAL A 59 -4.77 1.35 0.36
CA VAL A 59 -3.68 2.12 0.96
C VAL A 59 -4.10 3.58 0.99
N ASP A 60 -4.33 4.12 2.18
CA ASP A 60 -4.64 5.53 2.36
C ASP A 60 -3.32 6.30 2.59
N PHE A 61 -3.13 7.35 1.80
CA PHE A 61 -2.08 8.36 1.89
C PHE A 61 -2.70 9.69 2.36
N THR A 62 -1.87 10.67 2.71
CA THR A 62 -2.34 11.98 3.19
C THR A 62 -3.27 12.70 2.22
N THR A 63 -3.05 12.56 0.91
CA THR A 63 -3.81 13.30 -0.11
C THR A 63 -4.74 12.42 -0.94
N MET A 64 -4.59 11.11 -0.87
CA MET A 64 -5.27 10.17 -1.77
C MET A 64 -5.29 8.77 -1.17
N TRP A 65 -6.05 7.86 -1.77
CA TRP A 65 -5.94 6.45 -1.47
C TRP A 65 -5.78 5.68 -2.78
N LEU A 66 -5.21 4.48 -2.69
CA LEU A 66 -4.98 3.60 -3.84
C LEU A 66 -5.60 2.23 -3.62
N HIS A 67 -6.18 1.72 -4.69
CA HIS A 67 -6.69 0.37 -4.82
C HIS A 67 -5.59 -0.56 -5.34
N VAL A 68 -4.85 -1.20 -4.42
CA VAL A 68 -3.72 -2.08 -4.75
C VAL A 68 -4.20 -3.51 -4.92
N LYS A 69 -4.30 -3.99 -6.17
CA LYS A 69 -4.63 -5.39 -6.47
C LYS A 69 -3.41 -6.31 -6.34
N ASN A 70 -2.24 -5.83 -6.74
CA ASN A 70 -0.97 -6.55 -6.60
C ASN A 70 0.21 -5.54 -6.56
N SER A 71 1.44 -6.04 -6.52
CA SER A 71 2.64 -5.20 -6.40
C SER A 71 2.89 -4.23 -7.57
N THR A 72 2.23 -4.44 -8.71
CA THR A 72 2.42 -3.67 -9.96
C THR A 72 1.13 -3.07 -10.50
N THR A 73 -0.03 -3.51 -10.01
CA THR A 73 -1.36 -3.06 -10.45
C THR A 73 -2.05 -2.35 -9.30
N TRP A 74 -2.18 -1.03 -9.44
CA TRP A 74 -2.83 -0.13 -8.50
C TRP A 74 -3.40 1.08 -9.24
N TYR A 75 -4.52 1.63 -8.76
CA TYR A 75 -5.21 2.80 -9.30
C TYR A 75 -5.96 3.57 -8.22
#